data_AF-A0A955AVV1-F1
#
_entry.id   AF-A0A955AVV1-F1
#
_cell.length_a   1.000
_cell.length_b   1.000
_cell.length_c   1.000
_cell.angle_alpha   90.00
_cell.angle_beta   90.00
_cell.angle_gamma   90.00
#
_symmetry.space_group_name_H-M   'P 1'
#
loop_
_entity.id
_entity.type
_entity.pdbx_description
1 polymer ?
#
loop_
_entity_poly.entity_id
_entity_poly.type
_entity_poly.pdbx_seq_one_letter_code
_entity_poly.pdbx_strand_id
1 'polypeptide(L)'
;GKCASQMVDDWTQAEMQRAIEHWRRHFRGHPRVKDDRDVTDEDIATMNLVLWGDAAANQVLAKIAERLPIRSSGDSLSVGTQSFGSEHHVPILVYPNPLNPERYVVLNSSFTFREFAYLNNARQVAKLPDWAVIDVRTPANSLWPGKVVAADFFDERWQLKPFRAAKP
;
A
#
# COMPACT_ATOMS: atom_id res chain seq x y z
N GLY A 1 13.70 -1.36 7.30
CA GLY A 1 14.76 -2.15 6.62
C GLY A 1 14.76 -1.83 5.13
N LYS A 2 15.50 -2.62 4.32
CA LYS A 2 15.49 -2.51 2.86
C LYS A 2 14.58 -3.58 2.25
N CYS A 3 13.88 -3.25 1.17
CA CYS A 3 13.11 -4.22 0.40
C CYS A 3 14.03 -5.22 -0.32
N ALA A 4 13.50 -6.37 -0.71
CA ALA A 4 14.25 -7.40 -1.41
C ALA A 4 14.77 -6.93 -2.79
N SER A 5 14.00 -6.07 -3.46
CA SER A 5 14.39 -5.40 -4.70
C SER A 5 14.77 -3.94 -4.43
N GLN A 6 15.92 -3.50 -4.95
CA GLN A 6 16.36 -2.10 -4.85
C GLN A 6 15.36 -1.15 -5.55
N MET A 7 14.76 -1.56 -6.67
CA MET A 7 13.77 -0.75 -7.38
C MET A 7 12.50 -0.53 -6.53
N VAL A 8 12.04 -1.58 -5.85
CA VAL A 8 10.90 -1.51 -4.93
C VAL A 8 11.26 -0.68 -3.70
N ASP A 9 12.48 -0.81 -3.17
CA ASP A 9 12.96 -0.03 -2.03
C ASP A 9 12.97 1.46 -2.36
N ASP A 10 13.59 1.86 -3.47
CA ASP A 10 13.70 3.25 -3.90
C ASP A 10 12.32 3.89 -4.08
N TRP A 11 11.41 3.17 -4.76
CA TRP A 11 10.03 3.61 -4.95
C TRP A 11 9.28 3.76 -3.62
N THR A 12 9.42 2.78 -2.72
CA THR A 12 8.75 2.77 -1.41
C THR A 12 9.22 3.94 -0.57
N GLN A 13 10.52 4.19 -0.51
CA GLN A 13 11.08 5.32 0.23
C GLN A 13 10.57 6.64 -0.34
N ALA A 14 10.54 6.80 -1.66
CA ALA A 14 10.02 8.00 -2.30
C ALA A 14 8.54 8.24 -1.96
N GLU A 15 7.69 7.22 -2.05
CA GLU A 15 6.26 7.34 -1.73
C GLU A 15 5.98 7.55 -0.23
N MET A 16 6.78 6.93 0.65
CA MET A 16 6.70 7.17 2.09
C MET A 16 7.04 8.63 2.43
N GLN A 17 8.12 9.16 1.87
CA GLN A 17 8.51 10.57 2.07
C GLN A 17 7.45 11.51 1.51
N ARG A 18 6.93 11.21 0.31
CA ARG A 18 5.81 11.95 -0.29
C ARG A 18 4.61 11.97 0.63
N ALA A 19 4.22 10.82 1.21
CA ALA A 19 3.10 10.73 2.13
C ALA A 19 3.31 11.57 3.38
N ILE A 20 4.50 11.52 4.00
CA ILE A 20 4.82 12.30 5.21
C ILE A 20 4.75 13.81 4.94
N GLU A 21 5.41 14.25 3.87
CA GLU A 21 5.43 15.66 3.48
C GLU A 21 4.02 16.20 3.23
N HIS A 22 3.27 15.48 2.40
CA HIS A 22 1.97 15.96 1.94
C HIS A 22 0.87 15.74 2.98
N TRP A 23 1.03 14.81 3.92
CA TRP A 23 0.13 14.71 5.07
C TRP A 23 0.08 16.04 5.84
N ARG A 24 1.26 16.63 6.11
CA ARG A 24 1.36 17.94 6.75
C ARG A 24 0.69 19.04 5.93
N ARG A 25 0.93 19.06 4.62
CA ARG A 25 0.42 20.09 3.71
C ARG A 25 -1.12 20.06 3.59
N HIS A 26 -1.73 18.88 3.59
CA HIS A 26 -3.17 18.74 3.36
C HIS A 26 -3.99 18.60 4.65
N PHE A 27 -3.46 17.96 5.68
CA PHE A 27 -4.22 17.64 6.90
C PHE A 27 -3.78 18.44 8.13
N ARG A 28 -2.82 19.36 7.97
CA ARG A 28 -2.36 20.27 9.05
C ARG A 28 -1.91 19.55 10.32
N GLY A 29 -1.30 18.39 10.16
CA GLY A 29 -0.74 17.59 11.26
C GLY A 29 0.55 16.89 10.85
N HIS A 30 1.33 16.40 11.81
CA HIS A 30 2.48 15.54 11.52
C HIS A 30 2.07 14.08 11.73
N PRO A 31 2.28 13.19 10.75
CA PRO A 31 2.03 11.77 10.97
C PRO A 31 3.03 11.26 12.01
N ARG A 32 2.59 10.31 12.84
CA ARG A 32 3.49 9.58 13.75
C ARG A 32 4.28 8.58 12.91
N VAL A 33 5.60 8.70 12.92
CA VAL A 33 6.50 7.81 12.18
C VAL A 33 7.33 7.06 13.21
N LYS A 34 7.36 5.73 13.08
CA LYS A 34 8.11 4.81 13.94
C LYS A 34 8.89 3.84 13.06
N ASP A 35 10.07 3.42 13.53
CA ASP A 35 10.69 2.20 13.03
C ASP A 35 9.77 1.02 13.33
N ASP A 36 9.79 0.02 12.45
CA ASP A 36 8.98 -1.21 12.59
C ASP A 36 9.27 -1.97 13.90
N ARG A 37 10.51 -1.90 14.38
CA ARG A 37 10.96 -2.48 15.66
C ARG A 37 10.38 -1.79 16.89
N ASP A 38 9.98 -0.53 16.75
CA ASP A 38 9.44 0.30 17.83
C ASP A 38 7.90 0.29 17.85
N VAL A 39 7.27 -0.47 16.96
CA VAL A 39 5.83 -0.71 16.97
C VAL A 39 5.50 -1.67 18.11
N THR A 40 4.70 -1.18 19.05
CA THR A 40 4.30 -1.90 20.26
C THR A 40 2.94 -2.58 20.08
N ASP A 41 2.61 -3.49 21.01
CA ASP A 41 1.28 -4.10 21.06
C ASP A 41 0.16 -3.06 21.31
N GLU A 42 0.46 -2.00 22.06
CA GLU A 42 -0.47 -0.89 22.28
C GLU A 42 -0.75 -0.12 20.97
N ASP A 43 0.27 0.10 20.14
CA ASP A 43 0.07 0.72 18.82
C ASP A 43 -0.85 -0.15 17.94
N ILE A 44 -0.63 -1.47 17.92
CA ILE A 44 -1.46 -2.43 17.18
C ILE A 44 -2.91 -2.46 17.72
N ALA A 45 -3.09 -2.35 19.03
CA ALA A 45 -4.40 -2.37 19.67
C ALA A 45 -5.20 -1.09 19.40
N THR A 46 -4.53 0.05 19.33
CA THR A 46 -5.19 1.36 19.36
C THR A 46 -5.22 2.08 18.00
N MET A 47 -4.33 1.76 17.07
CA MET A 47 -4.14 2.52 15.82
C MET A 47 -4.38 1.68 14.57
N ASN A 48 -4.72 2.36 13.47
CA ASN A 48 -4.49 1.81 12.12
C ASN A 48 -3.01 1.97 11.78
N LEU A 49 -2.42 1.00 11.08
CA LEU A 49 -1.01 0.99 10.75
C LEU A 49 -0.81 1.22 9.25
N VAL A 50 0.02 2.21 8.89
CA VAL A 50 0.51 2.37 7.52
C VAL A 50 1.90 1.75 7.44
N LEU A 51 2.02 0.65 6.69
CA LEU A 51 3.24 -0.14 6.59
C LEU A 51 3.88 0.06 5.21
N TRP A 52 5.16 0.40 5.20
CA TRP A 52 5.93 0.65 4.00
C TRP A 52 6.97 -0.45 3.77
N GLY A 53 7.15 -0.84 2.51
CA GLY A 53 8.09 -1.83 2.02
C GLY A 53 7.45 -3.19 1.75
N ASP A 54 8.27 -4.23 1.90
CA ASP A 54 7.87 -5.64 1.83
C ASP A 54 8.16 -6.36 3.16
N ALA A 55 7.94 -7.68 3.18
CA ALA A 55 8.21 -8.51 4.35
C ALA A 55 9.70 -8.58 4.74
N ALA A 56 10.63 -8.25 3.83
CA ALA A 56 12.05 -8.14 4.16
C ALA A 56 12.38 -6.78 4.82
N ALA A 57 11.69 -5.72 4.39
CA ALA A 57 11.91 -4.37 4.88
C ALA A 57 11.20 -4.05 6.21
N ASN A 58 10.06 -4.69 6.49
CA ASN A 58 9.18 -4.33 7.60
C ASN A 58 8.72 -5.57 8.38
N GLN A 59 9.14 -5.68 9.65
CA GLN A 59 8.88 -6.84 10.51
C GLN A 59 7.40 -6.97 10.90
N VAL A 60 6.66 -5.87 11.01
CA VAL A 60 5.21 -5.93 11.27
C VAL A 60 4.50 -6.50 10.04
N LEU A 61 4.90 -6.07 8.84
CA LEU A 61 4.40 -6.64 7.59
C LEU A 61 4.75 -8.13 7.47
N ALA A 62 5.98 -8.52 7.81
CA ALA A 62 6.40 -9.92 7.82
C ALA A 62 5.50 -10.81 8.69
N LYS A 63 5.09 -10.33 9.88
CA LYS A 63 4.19 -11.05 10.82
C LYS A 63 2.77 -11.28 10.26
N ILE A 64 2.34 -10.49 9.28
CA ILE A 64 0.97 -10.55 8.75
C ILE A 64 0.90 -11.02 7.30
N ALA A 65 2.02 -11.06 6.57
CA ALA A 65 2.06 -11.28 5.13
C ALA A 65 1.27 -12.50 4.64
N GLU A 66 1.37 -13.64 5.33
CA GLU A 66 0.68 -14.88 4.96
C GLU A 66 -0.85 -14.82 5.16
N ARG A 67 -1.32 -13.90 6.00
CA ARG A 67 -2.74 -13.67 6.33
C ARG A 67 -3.40 -12.60 5.48
N LEU A 68 -2.65 -11.94 4.61
CA LEU A 68 -3.18 -10.96 3.67
C LEU A 68 -3.72 -11.64 2.40
N PRO A 69 -4.71 -11.02 1.73
CA PRO A 69 -5.29 -11.54 0.49
C PRO A 69 -4.35 -11.43 -0.71
N ILE A 70 -3.40 -10.48 -0.67
CA ILE A 70 -2.34 -10.30 -1.66
C ILE A 70 -1.04 -10.77 -1.02
N ARG A 71 -0.38 -11.75 -1.65
CA ARG A 71 0.75 -12.45 -1.04
C ARG A 71 2.01 -12.31 -1.88
N SER A 72 3.11 -11.92 -1.23
CA SER A 72 4.44 -12.04 -1.81
C SER A 72 5.07 -13.36 -1.36
N SER A 73 5.62 -14.12 -2.30
CA SER A 73 6.33 -15.37 -2.05
C SER A 73 7.51 -15.47 -3.02
N GLY A 74 8.73 -15.30 -2.49
CA GLY A 74 9.94 -15.21 -3.30
C GLY A 74 9.83 -14.11 -4.37
N ASP A 75 10.02 -14.51 -5.62
CA ASP A 75 10.04 -13.60 -6.77
C ASP A 75 8.63 -13.27 -7.33
N SER A 76 7.57 -13.69 -6.63
CA SER A 76 6.19 -13.53 -7.09
C SER A 76 5.32 -12.77 -6.09
N LEU A 77 4.47 -11.89 -6.61
CA LEU A 77 3.32 -11.27 -5.96
C LEU A 77 2.05 -11.87 -6.56
N SER A 78 1.19 -12.47 -5.72
CA SER A 78 -0.03 -13.16 -6.15
C SER A 78 -1.28 -12.44 -5.67
N VAL A 79 -2.26 -12.29 -6.57
CA VAL A 79 -3.60 -11.75 -6.31
C VAL A 79 -4.62 -12.70 -6.92
N GLY A 80 -5.27 -13.51 -6.08
CA GLY A 80 -6.17 -14.56 -6.58
C GLY A 80 -5.46 -15.52 -7.51
N THR A 81 -5.88 -15.58 -8.78
CA THR A 81 -5.25 -16.40 -9.83
C THR A 81 -4.18 -15.66 -10.64
N GLN A 82 -3.97 -14.37 -10.37
CA GLN A 82 -2.97 -13.55 -11.07
C GLN A 82 -1.64 -13.59 -10.31
N SER A 83 -0.54 -13.56 -11.06
CA SER A 83 0.82 -13.54 -10.53
C SER A 83 1.64 -12.47 -11.26
N PHE A 84 2.43 -11.72 -10.49
CA PHE A 84 3.28 -10.62 -10.93
C PHE A 84 4.69 -10.82 -10.37
N GLY A 85 5.72 -10.28 -11.04
CA GLY A 85 7.10 -10.34 -10.52
C GLY A 85 7.29 -9.37 -9.36
N SER A 86 7.70 -9.85 -8.18
CA SER A 86 7.88 -9.02 -6.98
C SER A 86 9.07 -8.06 -7.08
N GLU A 87 9.94 -8.23 -8.08
CA GLU A 87 11.11 -7.37 -8.30
C GLU A 87 10.73 -5.93 -8.72
N HIS A 88 9.55 -5.76 -9.31
CA HIS A 88 9.08 -4.49 -9.88
C HIS A 88 7.57 -4.26 -9.72
N HIS A 89 6.86 -5.12 -8.99
CA HIS A 89 5.47 -4.93 -8.65
C HIS A 89 5.29 -4.75 -7.15
N VAL A 90 4.60 -3.69 -6.76
CA VAL A 90 4.33 -3.35 -5.36
C VAL A 90 2.84 -3.44 -5.08
N PRO A 91 2.41 -4.17 -4.02
CA PRO A 91 1.03 -4.14 -3.59
C PRO A 91 0.77 -2.85 -2.80
N ILE A 92 -0.31 -2.16 -3.18
CA ILE A 92 -0.99 -1.14 -2.37
C ILE A 92 -2.32 -1.74 -1.94
N LEU A 93 -2.66 -1.69 -0.65
CA LEU A 93 -3.98 -2.13 -0.18
C LEU A 93 -4.35 -1.53 1.18
N VAL A 94 -5.65 -1.53 1.48
CA VAL A 94 -6.19 -1.43 2.84
C VAL A 94 -6.87 -2.74 3.23
N TYR A 95 -6.65 -3.23 4.45
CA TYR A 95 -7.21 -4.50 4.91
C TYR A 95 -7.39 -4.53 6.43
N PRO A 96 -8.37 -5.28 6.99
CA PRO A 96 -8.45 -5.51 8.42
C PRO A 96 -7.13 -6.09 8.93
N ASN A 97 -6.55 -5.46 9.96
CA ASN A 97 -5.25 -5.85 10.48
C ASN A 97 -5.33 -7.29 11.02
N PRO A 98 -4.55 -8.26 10.50
CA PRO A 98 -4.61 -9.64 10.99
C PRO A 98 -4.19 -9.79 12.46
N LEU A 99 -3.52 -8.81 13.06
CA LEU A 99 -3.19 -8.77 14.48
C LEU A 99 -4.29 -8.14 15.34
N ASN A 100 -5.21 -7.38 14.73
CA ASN A 100 -6.36 -6.75 15.38
C ASN A 100 -7.44 -6.38 14.34
N PRO A 101 -8.42 -7.24 14.07
CA PRO A 101 -9.42 -7.01 13.02
C PRO A 101 -10.33 -5.78 13.23
N GLU A 102 -10.32 -5.15 14.41
CA GLU A 102 -11.02 -3.88 14.66
C GLU A 102 -10.25 -2.64 14.14
N ARG A 103 -9.06 -2.85 13.57
CA ARG A 103 -8.19 -1.82 12.98
C ARG A 103 -7.79 -2.24 11.58
N TYR A 104 -7.20 -1.30 10.84
CA TYR A 104 -6.74 -1.50 9.47
C TYR A 104 -5.22 -1.46 9.37
N VAL A 105 -4.70 -2.20 8.40
CA VAL A 105 -3.38 -1.99 7.80
C VAL A 105 -3.56 -1.36 6.42
N VAL A 106 -2.69 -0.39 6.10
CA VAL A 106 -2.54 0.17 4.76
C VAL A 106 -1.13 -0.12 4.30
N LEU A 107 -0.95 -0.77 3.15
CA LEU A 107 0.36 -1.09 2.60
C LEU A 107 0.78 -0.10 1.52
N ASN A 108 2.01 0.38 1.61
CA ASN A 108 2.71 1.14 0.56
C ASN A 108 1.94 2.34 0.01
N SER A 109 1.05 2.91 0.82
CA SER A 109 0.13 3.95 0.37
C SER A 109 -0.36 4.81 1.51
N SER A 110 -1.05 5.88 1.12
CA SER A 110 -1.68 6.86 2.00
C SER A 110 -2.94 7.36 1.29
N PHE A 111 -3.31 8.62 1.43
CA PHE A 111 -4.28 9.24 0.51
C PHE A 111 -3.80 9.14 -0.94
N THR A 112 -4.72 8.87 -1.85
CA THR A 112 -4.40 8.44 -3.22
C THR A 112 -4.50 9.55 -4.26
N PHE A 113 -5.01 10.73 -3.89
CA PHE A 113 -4.86 11.92 -4.73
C PHE A 113 -3.41 12.44 -4.68
N ARG A 114 -2.98 13.03 -5.79
CA ARG A 114 -1.60 13.46 -6.04
C ARG A 114 -1.55 14.90 -6.52
N GLU A 115 -0.38 15.36 -6.96
CA GLU A 115 -0.05 16.76 -7.24
C GLU A 115 -1.05 17.47 -8.15
N PHE A 116 -1.59 16.77 -9.14
CA PHE A 116 -2.60 17.32 -10.04
C PHE A 116 -3.88 17.79 -9.32
N ALA A 117 -4.19 17.19 -8.17
CA ALA A 117 -5.37 17.49 -7.37
C ALA A 117 -5.14 18.57 -6.31
N TYR A 118 -3.93 19.12 -6.16
CA TYR A 118 -3.65 20.09 -5.09
C TYR A 118 -4.26 21.47 -5.33
N LEU A 119 -4.56 21.82 -6.58
CA LEU A 119 -5.10 23.12 -6.94
C LEU A 119 -6.43 23.43 -6.23
N ASN A 120 -7.28 22.42 -6.03
CA ASN A 120 -8.54 22.59 -5.33
C ASN A 120 -9.00 21.30 -4.65
N ASN A 121 -9.77 21.46 -3.57
CA ASN A 121 -10.23 20.32 -2.77
C ASN A 121 -11.25 19.44 -3.51
N ALA A 122 -11.95 19.96 -4.53
CA ALA A 122 -12.92 19.17 -5.30
C ALA A 122 -12.27 18.02 -6.09
N ARG A 123 -10.96 18.10 -6.35
CA ARG A 123 -10.19 17.03 -7.01
C ARG A 123 -9.54 16.04 -6.03
N GLN A 124 -9.52 16.33 -4.73
CA GLN A 124 -8.90 15.52 -3.67
C GLN A 124 -9.78 14.31 -3.28
N VAL A 125 -10.21 13.55 -4.29
CA VAL A 125 -10.97 12.30 -4.14
C VAL A 125 -10.03 11.11 -4.19
N ALA A 126 -10.46 9.98 -3.62
CA ALA A 126 -9.74 8.71 -3.76
C ALA A 126 -9.54 8.36 -5.26
N LYS A 127 -8.34 7.90 -5.61
CA LYS A 127 -7.93 7.54 -6.98
C LYS A 127 -7.67 6.05 -7.18
N LEU A 128 -7.49 5.30 -6.10
CA LEU A 128 -7.33 3.85 -6.13
C LEU A 128 -8.47 3.21 -5.31
N PRO A 129 -8.88 1.99 -5.66
CA PRO A 129 -9.83 1.20 -4.87
C PRO A 129 -9.12 0.58 -3.66
N ASP A 130 -9.74 -0.41 -3.00
CA ASP A 130 -9.20 -1.01 -1.78
C ASP A 130 -7.83 -1.68 -1.98
N TRP A 131 -7.51 -2.13 -3.19
CA TRP A 131 -6.20 -2.67 -3.52
C TRP A 131 -5.78 -2.39 -4.97
N ALA A 132 -4.48 -2.32 -5.20
CA ALA A 132 -3.87 -2.21 -6.51
C ALA A 132 -2.48 -2.86 -6.54
N VAL A 133 -2.07 -3.31 -7.72
CA VAL A 133 -0.69 -3.72 -8.03
C VAL A 133 -0.07 -2.66 -8.93
N ILE A 134 1.04 -2.09 -8.48
CA ILE A 134 1.75 -1.01 -9.16
C ILE A 134 3.04 -1.57 -9.78
N ASP A 135 3.19 -1.46 -11.10
CA ASP A 135 4.44 -1.69 -11.80
C ASP A 135 5.31 -0.42 -11.73
N VAL A 136 6.40 -0.52 -10.96
CA VAL A 136 7.27 0.61 -10.61
C VAL A 136 8.37 0.87 -11.64
N ARG A 137 8.44 0.08 -12.72
CA ARG A 137 9.27 0.42 -13.89
C ARG A 137 8.76 1.67 -14.59
N THR A 138 7.47 1.96 -14.43
CA THR A 138 6.90 3.26 -14.79
C THR A 138 6.98 4.18 -13.57
N PRO A 139 7.74 5.29 -13.63
CA PRO A 139 7.84 6.21 -12.51
C PRO A 139 6.49 6.79 -12.09
N ALA A 140 6.36 7.08 -10.80
CA ALA A 140 5.22 7.85 -10.29
C ALA A 140 5.16 9.24 -10.94
N ASN A 141 3.96 9.77 -11.11
CA ASN A 141 3.72 11.10 -11.65
C ASN A 141 2.66 11.85 -10.83
N SER A 142 2.19 13.00 -11.34
CA SER A 142 1.23 13.86 -10.64
C SER A 142 -0.19 13.27 -10.52
N LEU A 143 -0.46 12.13 -11.14
CA LEU A 143 -1.76 11.45 -11.16
C LEU A 143 -1.69 10.05 -10.55
N TRP A 144 -0.61 9.32 -10.81
CA TRP A 144 -0.49 7.90 -10.46
C TRP A 144 0.82 7.60 -9.73
N PRO A 145 0.81 6.62 -8.79
CA PRO A 145 2.01 6.20 -8.08
C PRO A 145 2.93 5.31 -8.93
N GLY A 146 2.59 5.05 -10.19
CA GLY A 146 3.27 4.17 -11.12
C GLY A 146 2.25 3.63 -12.12
N LYS A 147 2.59 2.59 -12.88
CA LYS A 147 1.61 1.95 -13.77
C LYS A 147 0.73 0.98 -12.97
N VAL A 148 -0.56 1.28 -12.87
CA VAL A 148 -1.55 0.36 -12.27
C VAL A 148 -1.78 -0.80 -13.23
N VAL A 149 -1.39 -2.02 -12.86
CA VAL A 149 -1.55 -3.22 -13.71
C VAL A 149 -2.72 -4.12 -13.28
N ALA A 150 -3.19 -3.96 -12.05
CA ALA A 150 -4.42 -4.56 -11.53
C ALA A 150 -4.94 -3.71 -10.37
N ALA A 151 -6.26 -3.57 -10.24
CA ALA A 151 -6.90 -2.91 -9.10
C ALA A 151 -8.38 -3.30 -9.03
N ASP A 152 -8.90 -3.48 -7.82
CA ASP A 152 -10.32 -3.72 -7.57
C ASP A 152 -10.65 -3.40 -6.10
N PHE A 153 -11.92 -3.53 -5.74
CA PHE A 153 -12.41 -3.52 -4.38
C PHE A 153 -12.53 -4.94 -3.83
N PHE A 154 -12.38 -5.10 -2.52
CA PHE A 154 -12.81 -6.33 -1.86
C PHE A 154 -14.35 -6.42 -1.87
N ASP A 155 -14.89 -7.60 -1.58
CA ASP A 155 -16.32 -7.72 -1.26
C ASP A 155 -16.62 -7.26 0.18
N GLU A 156 -17.89 -7.31 0.58
CA GLU A 156 -18.34 -6.92 1.93
C GLU A 156 -17.79 -7.81 3.06
N ARG A 157 -17.07 -8.89 2.71
CA ARG A 157 -16.42 -9.83 3.63
C ARG A 157 -14.90 -9.75 3.55
N TRP A 158 -14.35 -8.71 2.93
CA TRP A 158 -12.90 -8.53 2.73
C TRP A 158 -12.26 -9.68 1.93
N GLN A 159 -12.97 -10.22 0.95
CA GLN A 159 -12.46 -11.26 0.05
C GLN A 159 -12.18 -10.68 -1.34
N LEU A 160 -11.19 -11.27 -2.02
CA LEU A 160 -10.95 -10.96 -3.43
C LEU A 160 -12.15 -11.39 -4.25
N LYS A 161 -12.64 -10.47 -5.10
CA LYS A 161 -13.68 -10.80 -6.06
C LYS A 161 -13.15 -11.77 -7.10
N PRO A 162 -14.00 -12.67 -7.64
CA PRO A 162 -13.63 -13.47 -8.80
C PRO A 162 -13.16 -12.56 -9.93
N PHE A 163 -11.99 -12.86 -10.50
CA PHE A 163 -11.44 -12.06 -11.59
C PHE A 163 -12.45 -11.98 -12.74
N ARG A 164 -12.94 -10.76 -13.01
CA ARG A 164 -13.73 -10.48 -14.20
C ARG A 164 -12.81 -9.83 -15.22
N ALA A 165 -12.61 -10.49 -16.35
CA ALA A 165 -11.98 -9.83 -17.49
C ALA A 165 -12.73 -8.52 -17.77
N ALA A 166 -11.98 -7.43 -17.95
CA ALA A 166 -12.57 -6.15 -18.34
C ALA A 166 -13.42 -6.39 -19.59
N LYS A 167 -14.66 -5.88 -19.59
CA LYS A 167 -15.45 -5.87 -20.82
C LYS A 167 -14.69 -5.01 -21.86
N PRO A 168 -14.65 -5.45 -23.13
CA PRO A 168 -13.98 -4.71 -24.20
C PRO A 168 -14.54 -3.30 -24.35
#